data_AF-A0A3B9BM80-F1
#
_entry.id   AF-A0A3B9BM80-F1
#
_cell.length_a   1.000
_cell.length_b   1.000
_cell.length_c   1.000
_cell.angle_alpha   90.00
_cell.angle_beta   90.00
_cell.angle_gamma   90.00
#
_symmetry.space_group_name_H-M   'P 1'
#
loop_
_entity.id
_entity.type
_entity.pdbx_description
1 polymer ?
#
loop_
_entity_poly.entity_id
_entity_poly.type
_entity_poly.pdbx_seq_one_letter_code
_entity_poly.pdbx_strand_id
1 'polypeptide(L)'
;CSSDLVAHRDGVAREAVARSREAGNAMAVLDRAGLQIGEVAKLISEIASQTNLLALNATIEAARAGEAGKGFAVVAGEVKNLAAQTARATDEISGNITAIQAATKEAVAAIGEIDTTIGQLDESSTAIAAAVEQQTAATGEIARNIDAGSRGTAEVTQNVEDVARQISDAGAICTQLDHTFGAMADEIAALGRNVDGLLRELRAG
;
A
#
# COMPACT_ATOMS: atom_id res chain seq x y z
N CYS A 1 7.36 -5.13 15.88
CA CYS A 1 7.05 -5.56 14.50
C CYS A 1 5.90 -4.73 13.89
N SER A 2 4.64 -4.90 14.31
CA SER A 2 3.53 -4.10 13.73
C SER A 2 3.68 -2.59 14.00
N SER A 3 4.06 -2.21 15.23
CA SER A 3 4.32 -0.80 15.59
C SER A 3 5.53 -0.19 14.87
N ASP A 4 6.56 -0.98 14.57
CA ASP A 4 7.75 -0.49 13.85
C ASP A 4 7.45 -0.27 12.37
N LEU A 5 6.61 -1.13 11.79
CA LEU A 5 6.13 -1.01 10.42
C LEU A 5 5.27 0.25 10.24
N VAL A 6 4.34 0.52 11.16
CA VAL A 6 3.52 1.74 11.15
C VAL A 6 4.40 2.98 11.30
N ALA A 7 5.32 2.99 12.29
CA ALA A 7 6.21 4.12 12.51
C ALA A 7 7.13 4.42 11.31
N HIS A 8 7.67 3.38 10.66
CA HIS A 8 8.49 3.53 9.46
C HIS A 8 7.67 4.09 8.29
N ARG A 9 6.43 3.62 8.12
CA ARG A 9 5.57 4.05 7.02
C ARG A 9 5.14 5.52 7.16
N ASP A 10 4.74 5.93 8.36
CA ASP A 10 4.41 7.33 8.64
C ASP A 10 5.63 8.23 8.42
N GLY A 11 6.84 7.71 8.63
CA GLY A 11 8.09 8.41 8.32
C GLY A 11 8.26 8.68 6.82
N VAL A 12 8.12 7.63 6.00
CA VAL A 12 8.28 7.72 4.54
C VAL A 12 7.21 8.59 3.90
N ALA A 13 5.94 8.46 4.31
CA ALA A 13 4.85 9.28 3.79
C ALA A 13 5.05 10.77 4.13
N ARG A 14 5.45 11.09 5.37
CA ARG A 14 5.77 12.47 5.78
C ARG A 14 6.96 13.04 5.02
N GLU A 15 8.01 12.26 4.80
CA GLU A 15 9.16 12.69 4.00
C GLU A 15 8.75 12.98 2.55
N ALA A 16 7.92 12.13 1.94
CA ALA A 16 7.43 12.32 0.58
C ALA A 16 6.61 13.62 0.45
N VAL A 17 5.69 13.89 1.39
CA VAL A 17 4.94 15.15 1.43
C VAL A 17 5.85 16.36 1.62
N ALA A 18 6.87 16.25 2.48
CA ALA A 18 7.83 17.34 2.69
C ALA A 18 8.60 17.67 1.40
N ARG A 19 9.10 16.64 0.70
CA ARG A 19 9.80 16.80 -0.58
C ARG A 19 8.90 17.37 -1.67
N SER A 20 7.65 16.92 -1.74
CA SER A 20 6.66 17.44 -2.69
C SER A 20 6.39 18.93 -2.48
N ARG A 21 6.26 19.36 -1.21
CA ARG A 21 6.14 20.79 -0.84
C ARG A 21 7.39 21.60 -1.20
N GLU A 22 8.59 21.08 -0.96
CA GLU A 22 9.83 21.74 -1.35
C GLU A 22 9.90 21.93 -2.88
N ALA A 23 9.54 20.90 -3.65
CA ALA A 23 9.46 20.99 -5.10
C ALA A 23 8.44 22.03 -5.56
N GLY A 24 7.24 22.05 -4.94
CA GLY A 24 6.21 23.05 -5.24
C GLY A 24 6.68 24.48 -4.95
N ASN A 25 7.38 24.71 -3.84
CA ASN A 25 7.98 26.00 -3.52
C ASN A 25 9.04 26.42 -4.54
N ALA A 26 9.90 25.50 -4.97
CA ALA A 26 10.90 25.76 -6.00
C ALA A 26 10.25 26.16 -7.33
N MET A 27 9.17 25.49 -7.73
CA MET A 27 8.40 25.85 -8.93
C MET A 27 7.76 27.24 -8.81
N ALA A 28 7.22 27.59 -7.63
CA ALA A 28 6.65 28.92 -7.41
C ALA A 28 7.71 30.05 -7.51
N VAL A 29 8.96 29.77 -7.11
CA VAL A 29 10.08 30.70 -7.30
C VAL A 29 10.42 30.84 -8.79
N LEU A 30 10.45 29.74 -9.54
CA LEU A 30 10.69 29.76 -10.99
C LEU A 30 9.61 30.53 -11.76
N ASP A 31 8.34 30.35 -11.41
CA ASP A 31 7.22 31.08 -12.04
C ASP A 31 7.36 32.60 -11.84
N ARG A 32 7.69 33.02 -10.60
CA ARG A 32 7.94 34.43 -10.28
C ARG A 32 9.15 34.99 -11.02
N ALA A 33 10.24 34.23 -11.11
CA ALA A 33 11.43 34.62 -11.87
C ALA A 33 11.11 34.76 -13.36
N GLY A 34 10.31 33.84 -13.92
CA GLY A 34 9.82 33.91 -15.30
C GLY A 34 9.01 35.18 -15.56
N LEU A 35 8.10 35.54 -14.65
CA LEU A 35 7.31 36.78 -14.76
C LEU A 35 8.22 38.03 -14.78
N GLN A 36 9.19 38.11 -13.88
CA GLN A 36 10.13 39.24 -13.82
C GLN A 36 10.98 39.35 -15.09
N ILE A 37 11.46 38.23 -15.63
CA ILE A 37 12.22 38.23 -16.89
C ILE A 37 11.31 38.66 -18.06
N GLY A 38 10.05 38.23 -18.06
CA GLY A 38 9.05 38.65 -19.05
C GLY A 38 8.79 40.16 -19.04
N GLU A 39 8.69 40.78 -17.86
CA GLU A 39 8.55 42.24 -17.72
C GLU A 39 9.79 42.98 -18.26
N VAL A 40 10.99 42.49 -17.94
CA VAL A 40 12.25 43.06 -18.44
C VAL A 40 12.36 42.91 -19.96
N ALA A 41 12.01 41.75 -20.52
CA ALA A 41 11.98 41.54 -21.95
C ALA A 41 11.01 42.52 -22.62
N LYS A 42 9.80 42.69 -22.08
CA LYS A 42 8.84 43.67 -22.62
C LYS A 42 9.42 45.09 -22.66
N LEU A 43 10.06 45.53 -21.57
CA LEU A 43 10.72 46.84 -21.50
C LEU A 43 11.82 47.00 -22.56
N ILE A 44 12.65 45.96 -22.76
CA ILE A 44 13.71 45.97 -23.79
C ILE A 44 13.11 46.09 -25.20
N SER A 45 12.00 45.39 -25.46
CA SER A 45 11.29 45.47 -26.75
C SER A 45 10.73 46.89 -27.00
N GLU A 46 10.18 47.53 -25.96
CA GLU A 46 9.72 48.93 -26.02
C GLU A 46 10.89 49.90 -26.30
N ILE A 47 12.03 49.72 -25.64
CA ILE A 47 13.25 50.51 -25.87
C ILE A 47 13.77 50.31 -27.30
N ALA A 48 13.79 49.07 -27.80
CA ALA A 48 14.20 48.76 -29.16
C ALA A 48 13.28 49.44 -30.19
N SER A 49 11.97 49.42 -29.96
CA SER A 49 10.99 50.11 -30.80
C SER A 49 11.20 51.63 -30.83
N GLN A 50 11.40 52.27 -29.66
CA GLN A 50 11.74 53.70 -29.59
C GLN A 50 13.07 54.02 -30.29
N THR A 51 14.08 53.18 -30.11
CA THR A 51 15.40 53.35 -30.74
C THR A 51 15.29 53.26 -32.26
N ASN A 52 14.48 52.33 -32.77
CA ASN A 52 14.19 52.21 -34.19
C ASN A 52 13.48 53.46 -34.74
N LEU A 53 12.53 54.03 -33.99
CA LEU A 53 11.86 55.28 -34.35
C LEU A 53 12.83 56.49 -34.36
N LEU A 54 13.71 56.58 -33.36
CA LEU A 54 14.74 57.62 -33.30
C LEU A 54 15.73 57.51 -34.47
N ALA A 55 16.16 56.29 -34.79
CA ALA A 55 17.03 56.02 -35.93
C ALA A 55 16.37 56.34 -37.27
N LEU A 56 15.06 56.09 -37.39
CA LEU A 56 14.29 56.49 -38.57
C LEU A 56 14.26 58.02 -38.72
N ASN A 57 13.97 58.75 -37.65
CA ASN A 57 13.99 60.22 -37.66
C ASN A 57 15.38 60.77 -38.02
N ALA A 58 16.45 60.17 -37.47
CA ALA A 58 17.82 60.53 -37.82
C ALA A 58 18.14 60.26 -39.30
N THR A 59 17.62 59.16 -39.87
CA THR A 59 17.75 58.85 -41.31
C THR A 59 17.06 59.91 -42.18
N ILE A 60 15.88 60.38 -41.77
CA ILE A 60 15.14 61.45 -42.46
C ILE A 60 15.92 62.76 -42.43
N GLU A 61 16.44 63.15 -41.26
CA GLU A 61 17.18 64.42 -41.14
C GLU A 61 18.53 64.36 -41.86
N ALA A 62 19.20 63.19 -41.86
CA ALA A 62 20.41 62.97 -42.65
C ALA A 62 20.15 63.10 -44.16
N ALA A 63 19.03 62.60 -44.66
CA ALA A 63 18.62 62.80 -46.06
C ALA A 63 18.36 64.28 -46.37
N ARG A 64 17.79 65.03 -45.42
CA ARG A 64 17.52 66.47 -45.55
C ARG A 64 18.79 67.32 -45.60
N ALA A 65 19.85 66.89 -44.91
CA ALA A 65 21.17 67.53 -44.94
C ALA A 65 21.97 67.28 -46.24
N GLY A 66 21.49 66.43 -47.15
CA GLY A 66 22.12 66.15 -48.44
C GLY A 66 23.51 65.51 -48.30
N GLU A 67 24.50 65.99 -49.06
CA GLU A 67 25.87 65.45 -49.03
C GLU A 67 26.53 65.51 -47.65
N ALA A 68 26.22 66.54 -46.85
CA ALA A 68 26.75 66.68 -45.49
C ALA A 68 26.23 65.63 -44.51
N GLY A 69 25.08 65.01 -44.81
CA GLY A 69 24.42 64.00 -43.96
C GLY A 69 24.82 62.55 -44.22
N LYS A 70 25.63 62.26 -45.25
CA LYS A 70 25.94 60.86 -45.67
C LYS A 70 26.50 59.99 -44.55
N GLY A 71 27.45 60.50 -43.77
CA GLY A 71 28.01 59.75 -42.64
C GLY A 71 26.99 59.48 -41.53
N PHE A 72 26.12 60.47 -41.27
CA PHE A 72 25.03 60.35 -40.30
C PHE A 72 23.96 59.33 -40.74
N ALA A 73 23.68 59.26 -42.04
CA ALA A 73 22.74 58.29 -42.62
C ALA A 73 23.21 56.84 -42.43
N VAL A 74 24.52 56.57 -42.55
CA VAL A 74 25.09 55.23 -42.31
C VAL A 74 24.92 54.83 -40.86
N VAL A 75 25.26 55.71 -39.92
CA VAL A 75 25.11 55.45 -38.48
C VAL A 75 23.64 55.23 -38.13
N ALA A 76 22.73 56.06 -38.65
CA ALA A 76 21.29 55.90 -38.41
C ALA A 76 20.77 54.55 -38.95
N GLY A 77 21.24 54.11 -40.11
CA GLY A 77 20.92 52.79 -40.66
C GLY A 77 21.41 51.64 -39.78
N GLU A 78 22.62 51.75 -39.24
CA GLU A 78 23.19 50.72 -38.35
C GLU A 78 22.43 50.64 -37.02
N VAL A 79 22.11 51.78 -36.40
CA VAL A 79 21.28 51.84 -35.18
C VAL A 79 19.90 51.24 -35.42
N LYS A 80 19.28 51.52 -36.57
CA LYS A 80 18.00 50.94 -36.97
C LYS A 80 18.08 49.40 -37.08
N ASN A 81 19.14 48.87 -37.68
CA ASN A 81 19.36 47.42 -37.78
C ASN A 81 19.57 46.76 -36.41
N LEU A 82 20.39 47.36 -35.55
CA LEU A 82 20.60 46.89 -34.18
C LEU A 82 19.30 46.88 -33.37
N ALA A 83 18.49 47.93 -33.50
CA ALA A 83 17.19 48.01 -32.85
C ALA A 83 16.24 46.89 -33.32
N ALA A 84 16.17 46.63 -34.62
CA ALA A 84 15.37 45.53 -35.17
C ALA A 84 15.89 44.14 -34.74
N GLN A 85 17.20 43.96 -34.64
CA GLN A 85 17.80 42.73 -34.12
C GLN A 85 17.48 42.54 -32.63
N THR A 86 17.56 43.61 -31.84
CA THR A 86 17.22 43.60 -30.41
C THR A 86 15.76 43.21 -30.20
N ALA A 87 14.83 43.81 -30.95
CA ALA A 87 13.40 43.48 -30.88
C ALA A 87 13.16 41.98 -31.14
N ARG A 88 13.73 41.42 -32.21
CA ARG A 88 13.60 39.99 -32.52
C ARG A 88 14.16 39.08 -31.44
N ALA A 89 15.35 39.38 -30.92
CA ALA A 89 15.95 38.60 -29.83
C ALA A 89 15.07 38.64 -28.57
N THR A 90 14.42 39.78 -28.31
CA THR A 90 13.55 39.97 -27.16
C THR A 90 12.21 39.22 -27.31
N ASP A 91 11.69 39.15 -28.53
CA ASP A 91 10.52 38.32 -28.84
C ASP A 91 10.82 36.82 -28.65
N GLU A 92 11.99 36.35 -29.09
CA GLU A 92 12.45 34.98 -28.85
C GLU A 92 12.57 34.66 -27.36
N ILE A 93 13.16 35.57 -26.57
CA ILE A 93 13.24 35.44 -25.11
C ILE A 93 11.84 35.35 -24.50
N SER A 94 10.90 36.19 -24.95
CA SER A 94 9.51 36.18 -24.46
C SER A 94 8.80 34.85 -24.75
N GLY A 95 9.05 34.27 -25.93
CA GLY A 95 8.58 32.93 -26.29
C GLY A 95 9.15 31.85 -25.36
N ASN A 96 10.45 31.89 -25.09
CA ASN A 96 11.11 30.95 -24.17
C ASN A 96 10.58 31.08 -22.73
N ILE A 97 10.34 32.29 -22.24
CA ILE A 97 9.74 32.52 -20.91
C ILE A 97 8.34 31.92 -20.83
N THR A 98 7.53 32.10 -21.88
CA THR A 98 6.19 31.50 -21.94
C THR A 98 6.24 29.98 -21.88
N ALA A 99 7.19 29.36 -22.60
CA ALA A 99 7.40 27.92 -22.56
C ALA A 99 7.84 27.42 -21.16
N ILE A 100 8.77 28.14 -20.51
CA ILE A 100 9.22 27.84 -19.14
C ILE A 100 8.06 27.94 -18.15
N GLN A 101 7.22 28.97 -18.24
CA GLN A 101 6.04 29.11 -17.39
C GLN A 101 5.02 27.99 -17.61
N ALA A 102 4.79 27.58 -18.86
CA ALA A 102 3.92 26.45 -19.16
C ALA A 102 4.45 25.15 -18.53
N ALA A 103 5.74 24.84 -18.73
CA ALA A 103 6.38 23.66 -18.14
C ALA A 103 6.37 23.71 -16.59
N THR A 104 6.53 24.90 -16.00
CA THR A 104 6.46 25.08 -14.54
C THR A 104 5.05 24.79 -14.02
N LYS A 105 4.00 25.23 -14.72
CA LYS A 105 2.61 24.92 -14.35
C LYS A 105 2.29 23.43 -14.46
N GLU A 106 2.77 22.77 -15.51
CA GLU A 106 2.65 21.32 -15.68
C GLU A 106 3.35 20.56 -14.54
N ALA A 107 4.56 20.99 -14.16
CA ALA A 107 5.28 20.42 -13.03
C ALA A 107 4.51 20.59 -11.71
N VAL A 108 3.92 21.77 -11.46
CA VAL A 108 3.09 21.99 -10.26
C VAL A 108 1.86 21.09 -10.26
N ALA A 109 1.20 20.89 -11.41
CA ALA A 109 0.06 19.98 -11.51
C ALA A 109 0.47 18.53 -11.19
N ALA A 110 1.59 18.06 -11.76
CA ALA A 110 2.12 16.72 -11.48
C ALA A 110 2.50 16.54 -10.00
N ILE A 111 3.07 17.56 -9.36
CA ILE A 111 3.34 17.57 -7.90
C ILE A 111 2.04 17.41 -7.11
N GLY A 112 0.95 18.08 -7.51
CA GLY A 112 -0.36 17.93 -6.88
C GLY A 112 -0.97 16.52 -7.03
N GLU A 113 -0.75 15.88 -8.18
CA GLU A 113 -1.15 14.47 -8.39
C GLU A 113 -0.35 13.51 -7.50
N ILE A 114 0.95 13.79 -7.31
CA ILE A 114 1.82 13.04 -6.39
C ILE A 114 1.30 13.17 -4.95
N ASP A 115 0.97 14.38 -4.50
CA ASP A 115 0.41 14.60 -3.16
C ASP A 115 -0.90 13.80 -2.94
N THR A 116 -1.77 13.79 -3.94
CA THR A 116 -3.01 13.00 -3.91
C THR A 116 -2.72 11.50 -3.81
N THR A 117 -1.77 11.02 -4.61
CA THR A 117 -1.34 9.61 -4.61
C THR A 117 -0.75 9.20 -3.27
N ILE A 118 0.06 10.06 -2.64
CA ILE A 118 0.63 9.82 -1.31
C ILE A 118 -0.48 9.72 -0.25
N GLY A 119 -1.50 10.59 -0.32
CA GLY A 119 -2.66 10.51 0.57
C GLY A 119 -3.42 9.18 0.45
N GLN A 120 -3.68 8.73 -0.77
CA GLN A 120 -4.32 7.42 -1.03
C GLN A 120 -3.48 6.25 -0.54
N LEU A 121 -2.15 6.36 -0.67
CA LEU A 121 -1.20 5.37 -0.13
C LEU A 121 -1.31 5.27 1.39
N ASP A 122 -1.41 6.41 2.08
CA ASP A 122 -1.55 6.43 3.53
C ASP A 122 -2.87 5.81 4.02
N GLU A 123 -3.98 6.12 3.36
CA GLU A 123 -5.30 5.51 3.65
C GLU A 123 -5.28 4.00 3.42
N SER A 124 -4.85 3.57 2.23
CA SER A 124 -4.80 2.14 1.84
C SER A 124 -3.98 1.34 2.84
N SER A 125 -2.87 1.93 3.27
CA SER A 125 -1.91 1.23 4.06
C SER A 125 -2.34 1.22 5.54
N THR A 126 -3.10 2.23 6.01
CA THR A 126 -3.82 2.18 7.30
C THR A 126 -4.86 1.06 7.32
N ALA A 127 -5.60 0.88 6.22
CA ALA A 127 -6.53 -0.24 6.09
C ALA A 127 -5.82 -1.60 6.12
N ILE A 128 -4.65 -1.72 5.48
CA ILE A 128 -3.82 -2.93 5.54
C ILE A 128 -3.39 -3.22 6.98
N ALA A 129 -2.92 -2.21 7.73
CA ALA A 129 -2.51 -2.40 9.12
C ALA A 129 -3.66 -2.96 9.99
N ALA A 130 -4.86 -2.39 9.85
CA ALA A 130 -6.05 -2.89 10.55
C ALA A 130 -6.41 -4.33 10.14
N ALA A 131 -6.32 -4.66 8.85
CA ALA A 131 -6.57 -6.01 8.37
C ALA A 131 -5.56 -7.03 8.92
N VAL A 132 -4.29 -6.66 9.02
CA VAL A 132 -3.24 -7.51 9.61
C VAL A 132 -3.47 -7.75 11.10
N GLU A 133 -3.91 -6.75 11.85
CA GLU A 133 -4.30 -6.91 13.26
C GLU A 133 -5.47 -7.89 13.43
N GLN A 134 -6.52 -7.73 12.61
CA GLN A 134 -7.65 -8.66 12.59
C GLN A 134 -7.23 -10.09 12.25
N GLN A 135 -6.37 -10.26 11.24
CA GLN A 135 -5.85 -11.57 10.85
C GLN A 135 -5.01 -12.22 11.97
N THR A 136 -4.22 -11.42 12.69
CA THR A 136 -3.43 -11.88 13.84
C THR A 136 -4.34 -12.38 14.96
N ALA A 137 -5.41 -11.63 15.27
CA ALA A 137 -6.41 -12.04 16.26
C ALA A 137 -7.10 -13.35 15.87
N ALA A 138 -7.57 -13.45 14.62
CA ALA A 138 -8.23 -14.65 14.09
C ALA A 138 -7.31 -15.87 14.11
N THR A 139 -6.03 -15.71 13.77
CA THR A 139 -5.05 -16.80 13.83
C THR A 139 -4.80 -17.24 15.27
N GLY A 140 -4.79 -16.30 16.22
CA GLY A 140 -4.75 -16.60 17.65
C GLY A 140 -5.97 -17.40 18.13
N GLU A 141 -7.16 -17.11 17.63
CA GLU A 141 -8.37 -17.89 17.92
C GLU A 141 -8.31 -19.30 17.33
N ILE A 142 -7.86 -19.43 16.08
CA ILE A 142 -7.68 -20.73 15.43
C ILE A 142 -6.72 -21.61 16.24
N ALA A 143 -5.58 -21.05 16.67
CA ALA A 143 -4.61 -21.78 17.48
C ALA A 143 -5.23 -22.28 18.80
N ARG A 144 -6.03 -21.44 19.48
CA ARG A 144 -6.76 -21.83 20.71
C ARG A 144 -7.78 -22.95 20.45
N ASN A 145 -8.51 -22.87 19.34
CA ASN A 145 -9.50 -23.88 18.99
C ASN A 145 -8.85 -25.23 18.64
N ILE A 146 -7.70 -25.21 17.95
CA ILE A 146 -6.92 -26.41 17.65
C ILE A 146 -6.43 -27.09 18.95
N ASP A 147 -5.90 -26.31 19.89
CA ASP A 147 -5.46 -26.83 21.19
C ASP A 147 -6.62 -27.44 21.99
N ALA A 148 -7.76 -26.74 22.05
CA ALA A 148 -8.96 -27.25 22.71
C ALA A 148 -9.48 -28.54 22.06
N GLY A 149 -9.50 -28.60 20.72
CA GLY A 149 -9.91 -29.80 19.97
C GLY A 149 -8.94 -30.98 20.18
N SER A 150 -7.64 -30.72 20.25
CA SER A 150 -6.63 -31.74 20.56
C SER A 150 -6.82 -32.32 21.96
N ARG A 151 -7.05 -31.47 22.97
CA ARG A 151 -7.36 -31.90 24.35
C ARG A 151 -8.65 -32.71 24.41
N GLY A 152 -9.71 -32.26 23.74
CA GLY A 152 -10.97 -32.99 23.66
C GLY A 152 -10.82 -34.36 22.98
N THR A 153 -9.98 -34.45 21.95
CA THR A 153 -9.68 -35.73 21.27
C THR A 153 -8.95 -36.68 22.21
N ALA A 154 -7.97 -36.19 23.00
CA ALA A 154 -7.26 -37.01 23.99
C ALA A 154 -8.19 -37.53 25.10
N GLU A 155 -9.14 -36.70 25.57
CA GLU A 155 -10.15 -37.12 26.54
C GLU A 155 -11.07 -38.22 25.98
N VAL A 156 -11.52 -38.07 24.73
CA VAL A 156 -12.31 -39.10 24.04
C VAL A 156 -11.53 -40.40 23.90
N THR A 157 -10.24 -40.34 23.54
CA THR A 157 -9.38 -41.53 23.48
C THR A 157 -9.31 -42.24 24.84
N GLN A 158 -9.12 -41.49 25.94
CA GLN A 158 -9.11 -42.07 27.28
C GLN A 158 -10.45 -42.74 27.63
N ASN A 159 -11.57 -42.07 27.35
CA ASN A 159 -12.89 -42.64 27.59
C ASN A 159 -13.14 -43.93 26.78
N VAL A 160 -12.63 -44.00 25.56
CA VAL A 160 -12.71 -45.22 24.72
C VAL A 160 -11.88 -46.36 25.32
N GLU A 161 -10.67 -46.08 25.82
CA GLU A 161 -9.84 -47.06 26.51
C GLU A 161 -10.52 -47.59 27.79
N ASP A 162 -11.16 -46.70 28.54
CA ASP A 162 -11.89 -47.05 29.76
C ASP A 162 -13.09 -47.95 29.46
N VAL A 163 -13.88 -47.62 28.44
CA VAL A 163 -14.99 -48.46 27.96
C VAL A 163 -14.48 -49.81 27.46
N ALA A 164 -13.38 -49.85 26.72
CA ALA A 164 -12.78 -51.10 26.26
C ALA A 164 -12.37 -52.00 27.43
N ARG A 165 -11.79 -51.43 28.50
CA ARG A 165 -11.47 -52.17 29.74
C ARG A 165 -12.73 -52.71 30.41
N GLN A 166 -13.77 -51.91 30.56
CA GLN A 166 -15.05 -52.35 31.16
C GLN A 166 -15.70 -53.49 30.36
N ILE A 167 -15.66 -53.44 29.04
CA ILE A 167 -16.15 -54.52 28.17
C ILE A 167 -15.35 -55.80 28.39
N SER A 168 -14.01 -55.70 28.50
CA SER A 168 -13.14 -56.85 28.80
C SER A 168 -13.48 -57.49 30.15
N ASP A 169 -13.65 -56.68 31.20
CA ASP A 169 -14.02 -57.14 32.54
C ASP A 169 -15.40 -57.83 32.54
N ALA A 170 -16.38 -57.22 31.87
CA ALA A 170 -17.71 -57.81 31.70
C ALA A 170 -17.64 -59.16 30.97
N GLY A 171 -16.80 -59.28 29.94
CA GLY A 171 -16.53 -60.53 29.24
C GLY A 171 -16.00 -61.62 30.16
N ALA A 172 -15.02 -61.30 31.01
CA ALA A 172 -14.47 -62.23 31.98
C ALA A 172 -15.52 -62.70 33.01
N ILE A 173 -16.37 -61.78 33.49
CA ILE A 173 -17.48 -62.10 34.40
C ILE A 173 -18.47 -63.07 33.72
N CYS A 174 -18.83 -62.82 32.46
CA CYS A 174 -19.70 -63.73 31.70
C CYS A 174 -19.11 -65.14 31.59
N THR A 175 -17.80 -65.27 31.33
CA THR A 175 -17.12 -66.58 31.32
C THR A 175 -17.14 -67.26 32.69
N GLN A 176 -16.93 -66.49 33.77
CA GLN A 176 -17.02 -67.04 35.13
C GLN A 176 -18.44 -67.49 35.49
N LEU A 177 -19.46 -66.74 35.07
CA LEU A 177 -20.87 -67.11 35.23
C LEU A 177 -21.18 -68.39 34.46
N ASP A 178 -20.71 -68.51 33.22
CA ASP A 178 -20.89 -69.72 32.40
C ASP A 178 -20.30 -70.97 33.09
N HIS A 179 -19.07 -70.87 33.60
CA HIS A 179 -18.45 -71.94 34.41
C HIS A 179 -19.27 -72.29 35.65
N THR A 180 -19.79 -71.29 36.35
CA THR A 180 -20.60 -71.50 37.57
C THR A 180 -21.91 -72.20 37.24
N PHE A 181 -22.61 -71.78 36.18
CA PHE A 181 -23.82 -72.43 35.71
C PHE A 181 -23.57 -73.87 35.22
N GLY A 182 -22.45 -74.11 34.54
CA GLY A 182 -22.01 -75.46 34.17
C GLY A 182 -21.83 -76.37 35.39
N ALA A 183 -21.09 -75.91 36.40
CA ALA A 183 -20.90 -76.65 37.65
C ALA A 183 -22.23 -76.92 38.38
N MET A 184 -23.12 -75.93 38.44
CA MET A 184 -24.46 -76.11 39.01
C MET A 184 -25.28 -77.17 38.26
N ALA A 185 -25.22 -77.19 36.93
CA ALA A 185 -25.91 -78.20 36.13
C ALA A 185 -25.38 -79.62 36.40
N ASP A 186 -24.06 -79.77 36.54
CA ASP A 186 -23.42 -81.04 36.90
C ASP A 186 -23.83 -81.52 38.30
N GLU A 187 -23.89 -80.61 39.28
CA GLU A 187 -24.33 -80.90 40.65
C GLU A 187 -25.80 -81.33 40.70
N ILE A 188 -26.68 -80.63 39.97
CA ILE A 188 -28.10 -81.00 39.82
C ILE A 188 -28.23 -82.40 39.20
N ALA A 189 -27.46 -82.69 38.16
CA ALA A 189 -27.46 -84.01 37.51
C ALA A 189 -26.95 -85.11 38.46
N ALA A 190 -25.95 -84.82 39.29
CA ALA A 190 -25.45 -85.75 40.31
C ALA A 190 -26.49 -86.02 41.39
N LEU A 191 -27.16 -84.98 41.90
CA LEU A 191 -28.25 -85.12 42.86
C LEU A 191 -29.39 -85.97 42.28
N GLY A 192 -29.77 -85.74 41.02
CA GLY A 192 -30.76 -86.55 40.32
C GLY A 192 -30.37 -88.04 40.28
N ARG A 193 -29.12 -88.35 39.92
CA ARG A 193 -28.62 -89.74 39.93
C ARG A 193 -28.64 -90.37 41.33
N ASN A 194 -28.28 -89.63 42.36
CA ASN A 194 -28.31 -90.11 43.75
C ASN A 194 -29.74 -90.41 44.22
N VAL A 195 -30.69 -89.52 43.91
CA VAL A 195 -32.11 -89.73 44.20
C VAL A 195 -32.66 -90.95 43.46
N ASP A 196 -32.36 -91.10 42.16
CA ASP A 196 -32.76 -92.27 41.38
C ASP A 196 -32.17 -93.57 41.95
N GLY A 197 -30.90 -93.53 42.39
CA GLY A 197 -30.25 -94.65 43.05
C GLY A 197 -30.96 -95.07 44.33
N LEU A 198 -31.25 -94.11 45.21
CA LEU A 198 -31.95 -94.33 46.47
C LEU A 198 -33.37 -94.88 46.26
N LEU A 199 -34.09 -94.39 45.24
CA LEU A 199 -35.39 -94.92 44.86
C LEU A 199 -35.34 -96.36 44.32
N ARG A 200 -34.25 -96.77 43.68
CA ARG A 200 -34.05 -98.17 43.25
C ARG A 200 -33.75 -99.08 44.43
N GLU A 201 -32.89 -98.66 45.36
CA GLU A 201 -32.60 -99.42 46.58
C GLU A 201 -33.86 -99.66 47.41
N LEU A 202 -34.70 -98.62 47.60
CA LEU A 202 -35.99 -98.74 48.29
C LEU A 202 -37.00 -99.66 47.59
N ARG A 203 -36.87 -99.89 46.28
CA ARG A 203 -37.75 -100.81 45.53
C ARG A 203 -37.23 -102.24 45.48
N ALA A 204 -35.95 -102.45 45.77
CA ALA A 204 -35.29 -103.75 45.73
C ALA A 204 -35.20 -104.44 47.10
N GLY A 205 -35.41 -103.70 48.20
CA GLY A 205 -35.64 -104.23 49.54
C GLY A 205 -37.11 -104.34 49.87
#